data_AF-A0A3R6WFP9-F1
#
_entry.id   AF-A0A3R6WFP9-F1
#
_cell.length_a   1.000
_cell.length_b   1.000
_cell.length_c   1.000
_cell.angle_alpha   90.00
_cell.angle_beta   90.00
_cell.angle_gamma   90.00
#
_symmetry.space_group_name_H-M   'P 1'
#
loop_
_entity.id
_entity.type
_entity.pdbx_description
1 polymer ?
#
loop_
_entity_poly.entity_id
_entity_poly.type
_entity_poly.pdbx_seq_one_letter_code
_entity_poly.pdbx_strand_id
1 'polypeptide(L)'
;MNYGACSQKYFNKAVDELANKYLNDNELEILDRFEGYIDNFVANKAENKVLGQFAGLSMVLKSETTLNIFYEPKEGIDVSKLNFIVDGKEITPVKRGQYYILSLENIRANELGNLKTFTVTDGTNTLSGDYCAMMYCYQVLQAQEGTYEDALVTLVKAFSNYAYTAQSICQSN
;
A
#
# COMPACT_ATOMS: atom_id res chain seq x y z
N MET A 1 13.58 11.39 -8.34
CA MET A 1 14.56 10.58 -9.11
C MET A 1 15.03 9.33 -8.38
N ASN A 2 15.28 9.39 -7.05
CA ASN A 2 15.70 8.20 -6.27
C ASN A 2 14.70 7.04 -6.29
N TYR A 3 13.39 7.30 -6.18
CA TYR A 3 12.37 6.25 -6.34
C TYR A 3 12.52 5.48 -7.67
N GLY A 4 12.70 6.19 -8.79
CA GLY A 4 12.87 5.56 -10.10
C GLY A 4 14.09 4.63 -10.17
N ALA A 5 15.23 5.06 -9.63
CA ALA A 5 16.45 4.24 -9.59
C ALA A 5 16.33 3.03 -8.65
N CYS A 6 15.65 3.19 -7.51
CA CYS A 6 15.33 2.08 -6.61
C CYS A 6 14.42 1.06 -7.30
N SER A 7 13.38 1.51 -8.02
CA SER A 7 12.50 0.64 -8.80
C SER A 7 13.25 -0.09 -9.92
N GLN A 8 14.15 0.59 -10.64
CA GLN A 8 14.99 -0.03 -11.67
C GLN A 8 15.84 -1.17 -11.10
N LYS A 9 16.48 -0.95 -9.94
CA LYS A 9 17.27 -1.98 -9.26
C LYS A 9 16.39 -3.14 -8.77
N TYR A 10 15.29 -2.84 -8.07
CA TYR A 10 14.41 -3.85 -7.48
C TYR A 10 13.77 -4.76 -8.53
N PHE A 11 13.32 -4.20 -9.65
CA PHE A 11 12.71 -4.97 -10.75
C PHE A 11 13.72 -5.48 -11.79
N ASN A 12 15.01 -5.22 -11.59
CA ASN A 12 16.09 -5.52 -12.53
C ASN A 12 15.79 -5.01 -13.96
N LYS A 13 15.48 -3.72 -14.08
CA LYS A 13 15.12 -3.04 -15.33
C LYS A 13 16.00 -1.82 -15.58
N ALA A 14 16.65 -1.77 -16.73
CA ALA A 14 17.48 -0.63 -17.17
C ALA A 14 18.52 -0.21 -16.11
N VAL A 15 19.18 -1.18 -15.46
CA VAL A 15 20.11 -0.94 -14.35
C VAL A 15 21.42 -0.25 -14.78
N ASP A 16 21.76 -0.31 -16.07
CA ASP A 16 22.92 0.41 -16.64
C ASP A 16 22.65 1.91 -16.87
N GLU A 17 21.38 2.32 -16.82
CA GLU A 17 20.93 3.70 -17.02
C GLU A 17 19.99 4.14 -15.89
N LEU A 18 20.53 4.18 -14.67
CA LEU A 18 19.75 4.60 -13.50
C LEU A 18 19.22 6.02 -13.65
N ALA A 19 17.96 6.22 -13.21
CA ALA A 19 17.25 7.49 -13.29
C ALA A 19 17.92 8.62 -12.48
N ASN A 20 18.80 8.28 -11.55
CA ASN A 20 19.57 9.22 -10.73
C ASN A 20 21.07 9.20 -11.03
N LYS A 21 21.52 8.63 -12.17
CA LYS A 21 22.95 8.48 -12.51
C LYS A 21 23.76 9.78 -12.59
N TYR A 22 23.09 10.93 -12.65
CA TYR A 22 23.71 12.26 -12.71
C TYR A 22 23.61 13.05 -11.40
N LEU A 23 23.00 12.47 -10.36
CA LEU A 23 22.89 13.10 -9.04
C LEU A 23 24.18 12.92 -8.26
N ASN A 24 24.50 13.88 -7.40
CA ASN A 24 25.63 13.78 -6.47
C ASN A 24 25.26 12.98 -5.20
N ASP A 25 26.25 12.62 -4.39
CA ASP A 25 26.07 11.77 -3.21
C ASP A 25 25.01 12.29 -2.22
N ASN A 26 24.92 13.61 -2.03
CA ASN A 26 23.91 14.21 -1.15
C ASN A 26 22.49 14.09 -1.73
N GLU A 27 22.36 14.20 -3.06
CA GLU A 27 21.08 14.06 -3.76
C GLU A 27 20.62 12.60 -3.87
N LEU A 28 21.56 11.64 -3.76
CA LEU A 28 21.29 10.21 -3.71
C LEU A 28 20.80 9.76 -2.33
N GLU A 29 21.08 10.52 -1.28
CA GLU A 29 20.67 10.20 0.08
C GLU A 29 19.14 10.20 0.18
N ILE A 30 18.58 9.05 0.60
CA ILE A 30 17.17 8.96 0.97
C ILE A 30 17.13 9.14 2.48
N LEU A 31 16.79 10.37 2.90
CA LEU A 31 16.66 10.69 4.32
C LEU A 31 15.67 9.75 5.00
N ASP A 32 16.06 9.29 6.19
CA ASP A 32 15.32 8.30 6.98
C ASP A 32 14.13 8.88 7.74
N ARG A 33 14.02 10.22 7.74
CA ARG A 33 13.07 10.94 8.56
C ARG A 33 12.30 11.93 7.72
N PHE A 34 11.17 11.48 7.19
CA PHE A 34 10.10 12.35 6.70
C PHE A 34 9.42 13.11 7.87
N GLU A 35 10.17 13.54 8.89
CA GLU A 35 9.67 14.25 10.08
C GLU A 35 8.51 13.53 10.80
N GLY A 36 8.52 12.19 10.84
CA GLY A 36 7.42 11.41 11.44
C GLY A 36 6.16 11.31 10.55
N TYR A 37 6.21 11.79 9.30
CA TYR A 37 5.10 11.68 8.34
C TYR A 37 4.56 10.25 8.23
N ILE A 38 5.46 9.25 8.19
CA ILE A 38 5.08 7.85 8.05
C ILE A 38 4.27 7.33 9.25
N ASP A 39 4.49 7.90 10.44
CA ASP A 39 3.85 7.47 11.69
C ASP A 39 2.35 7.74 11.71
N ASN A 40 1.85 8.56 10.78
CA ASN A 40 0.41 8.81 10.61
C ASN A 40 -0.32 7.68 9.87
N PHE A 41 0.40 6.69 9.32
CA PHE A 41 -0.17 5.65 8.47
C PHE A 41 -0.17 4.27 9.14
N VAL A 42 -0.57 4.22 10.40
CA VAL A 42 -0.77 2.94 11.10
C VAL A 42 -2.07 2.30 10.64
N ALA A 43 -1.99 1.09 10.09
CA ALA A 43 -3.18 0.33 9.68
C ALA A 43 -3.96 -0.17 10.90
N ASN A 44 -5.27 0.11 10.93
CA ASN A 44 -6.15 -0.49 11.91
C ASN A 44 -6.55 -1.91 11.50
N LYS A 45 -6.56 -2.83 12.47
CA LYS A 45 -7.11 -4.16 12.28
C LYS A 45 -8.64 -4.08 12.37
N ALA A 46 -9.32 -4.19 11.23
CA ALA A 46 -10.77 -4.29 11.21
C ALA A 46 -11.22 -5.75 11.31
N GLU A 47 -12.11 -6.04 12.25
CA GLU A 47 -12.68 -7.36 12.46
C GLU A 47 -14.19 -7.30 12.75
N ASN A 48 -14.89 -8.33 12.34
CA ASN A 48 -16.31 -8.54 12.57
C ASN A 48 -16.51 -10.02 12.94
N LYS A 49 -17.21 -10.28 14.05
CA LYS A 49 -17.38 -11.63 14.59
C LYS A 49 -18.13 -12.59 13.66
N VAL A 50 -18.96 -12.04 12.78
CA VAL A 50 -19.72 -12.79 11.77
C VAL A 50 -18.93 -12.84 10.49
N LEU A 51 -18.51 -11.69 9.94
CA LEU A 51 -17.94 -11.63 8.58
C LEU A 51 -16.49 -12.10 8.50
N GLY A 52 -15.65 -11.84 9.50
CA GLY A 52 -14.22 -12.15 9.44
C GLY A 52 -13.38 -10.90 9.69
N GLN A 53 -12.23 -10.76 9.01
CA GLN A 53 -11.30 -9.66 9.27
C GLN A 53 -10.53 -9.20 8.02
N PHE A 54 -10.01 -7.98 8.06
CA PHE A 54 -8.93 -7.56 7.18
C PHE A 54 -7.60 -7.96 7.83
N ALA A 55 -6.96 -8.99 7.25
CA ALA A 55 -5.83 -9.71 7.84
C ALA A 55 -4.46 -9.15 7.44
N GLY A 56 -4.39 -8.31 6.41
CA GLY A 56 -3.13 -7.74 5.96
C GLY A 56 -3.24 -6.87 4.73
N LEU A 57 -2.10 -6.30 4.35
CA LEU A 57 -1.94 -5.38 3.23
C LEU A 57 -0.80 -5.86 2.33
N SER A 58 -0.89 -5.62 1.03
CA SER A 58 0.29 -5.62 0.15
C SER A 58 0.20 -4.53 -0.89
N MET A 59 1.33 -4.19 -1.49
CA MET A 59 1.40 -3.20 -2.56
C MET A 59 2.13 -3.78 -3.77
N VAL A 60 1.61 -3.47 -4.96
CA VAL A 60 2.28 -3.77 -6.24
C VAL A 60 2.73 -2.44 -6.85
N LEU A 61 3.99 -2.37 -7.29
CA LEU A 61 4.62 -1.15 -7.83
C LEU A 61 5.18 -1.32 -9.26
N LYS A 62 4.95 -2.46 -9.92
CA LYS A 62 5.66 -2.81 -11.16
C LYS A 62 5.20 -2.04 -12.40
N SER A 63 3.89 -1.81 -12.53
CA SER A 63 3.29 -1.11 -13.68
C SER A 63 2.48 0.12 -13.25
N GLU A 64 1.91 0.04 -12.05
CA GLU A 64 1.11 1.07 -11.40
C GLU A 64 1.23 0.84 -9.88
N THR A 65 0.68 1.76 -9.08
CA THR A 65 0.51 1.55 -7.65
C THR A 65 -0.85 0.90 -7.38
N THR A 66 -0.83 -0.34 -6.92
CA THR A 66 -2.02 -1.08 -6.50
C THR A 66 -1.92 -1.41 -5.01
N LEU A 67 -2.93 -1.05 -4.23
CA LEU A 67 -3.09 -1.49 -2.84
C LEU A 67 -4.00 -2.72 -2.79
N ASN A 68 -3.56 -3.76 -2.09
CA ASN A 68 -4.33 -4.98 -1.86
C ASN A 68 -4.66 -5.14 -0.38
N ILE A 69 -5.93 -5.34 -0.06
CA ILE A 69 -6.41 -5.72 1.27
C ILE A 69 -6.75 -7.20 1.27
N PHE A 70 -6.18 -7.95 2.21
CA PHE A 70 -6.48 -9.37 2.38
C PHE A 70 -7.68 -9.51 3.32
N TYR A 71 -8.83 -9.84 2.77
CA TYR A 71 -10.00 -10.23 3.55
C TYR A 71 -9.94 -11.73 3.87
N GLU A 72 -10.04 -12.05 5.15
CA GLU A 72 -10.17 -13.40 5.65
C GLU A 72 -11.60 -13.62 6.15
N PRO A 73 -12.41 -14.41 5.44
CA PRO A 73 -13.78 -14.66 5.87
C PRO A 73 -13.79 -15.53 7.13
N LYS A 74 -14.80 -15.34 7.97
CA LYS A 74 -15.08 -16.25 9.08
C LYS A 74 -15.39 -17.64 8.55
N GLU A 75 -14.99 -18.66 9.29
CA GLU A 75 -15.32 -20.06 8.98
C GLU A 75 -16.84 -20.26 8.81
N GLY A 76 -17.23 -20.97 7.76
CA GLY A 76 -18.63 -21.28 7.46
C GLY A 76 -19.38 -20.19 6.69
N ILE A 77 -18.78 -19.02 6.44
CA ILE A 77 -19.42 -18.00 5.60
C ILE A 77 -19.42 -18.38 4.12
N ASP A 78 -20.59 -18.18 3.50
CA ASP A 78 -20.75 -18.24 2.06
C ASP A 78 -20.36 -16.89 1.43
N VAL A 79 -19.13 -16.81 0.96
CA VAL A 79 -18.56 -15.60 0.38
C VAL A 79 -19.30 -15.14 -0.89
N SER A 80 -20.01 -16.04 -1.58
CA SER A 80 -20.79 -15.69 -2.78
C SER A 80 -21.98 -14.77 -2.49
N LYS A 81 -22.37 -14.63 -1.22
CA LYS A 81 -23.45 -13.75 -0.76
C LYS A 81 -22.96 -12.41 -0.21
N LEU A 82 -21.66 -12.17 -0.25
CA LEU A 82 -21.07 -10.93 0.26
C LEU A 82 -20.89 -9.93 -0.87
N ASN A 83 -21.14 -8.66 -0.55
CA ASN A 83 -20.79 -7.53 -1.39
C ASN A 83 -19.48 -6.92 -0.89
N PHE A 84 -18.59 -6.65 -1.85
CA PHE A 84 -17.28 -6.06 -1.62
C PHE A 84 -17.25 -4.68 -2.24
N ILE A 85 -16.93 -3.67 -1.44
CA ILE A 85 -17.08 -2.27 -1.82
C ILE A 85 -15.80 -1.51 -1.48
N VAL A 86 -15.37 -0.64 -2.37
CA VAL A 86 -14.29 0.32 -2.15
C VAL A 86 -14.80 1.71 -2.52
N ASP A 87 -14.79 2.65 -1.57
CA ASP A 87 -15.33 4.01 -1.76
C ASP A 87 -16.74 4.02 -2.37
N GLY A 88 -17.62 3.12 -1.90
CA GLY A 88 -19.00 3.01 -2.40
C GLY A 88 -19.16 2.34 -3.76
N LYS A 89 -18.07 1.88 -4.40
CA LYS A 89 -18.12 1.12 -5.66
C LYS A 89 -17.93 -0.36 -5.40
N GLU A 90 -18.83 -1.18 -5.94
CA GLU A 90 -18.68 -2.63 -5.87
C GLU A 90 -17.46 -3.10 -6.67
N ILE A 91 -16.75 -4.08 -6.10
CA ILE A 91 -15.59 -4.72 -6.72
C ILE A 91 -15.74 -6.24 -6.64
N THR A 92 -15.04 -6.95 -7.53
CA THR A 92 -14.94 -8.41 -7.45
C THR A 92 -13.59 -8.78 -6.84
N PRO A 93 -13.55 -9.44 -5.66
CA PRO A 93 -12.28 -9.83 -5.06
C PRO A 93 -11.69 -11.06 -5.76
N VAL A 94 -10.37 -11.21 -5.66
CA VAL A 94 -9.65 -12.38 -6.20
C VAL A 94 -9.31 -13.35 -5.08
N LYS A 95 -9.76 -14.62 -5.20
CA LYS A 95 -9.44 -15.67 -4.21
C LYS A 95 -7.97 -16.10 -4.30
N ARG A 96 -7.27 -16.13 -3.17
CA ARG A 96 -5.89 -16.63 -3.01
C ARG A 96 -5.76 -17.40 -1.68
N GLY A 97 -5.73 -18.72 -1.76
CA GLY A 97 -5.75 -19.58 -0.57
C GLY A 97 -7.04 -19.35 0.23
N GLN A 98 -6.90 -19.05 1.52
CA GLN A 98 -8.02 -18.70 2.41
C GLN A 98 -8.50 -17.25 2.28
N TYR A 99 -7.73 -16.39 1.62
CA TYR A 99 -8.01 -14.96 1.51
C TYR A 99 -8.76 -14.61 0.23
N TYR A 100 -9.48 -13.50 0.29
CA TYR A 100 -10.06 -12.79 -0.84
C TYR A 100 -9.39 -11.42 -0.91
N ILE A 101 -8.76 -11.12 -2.04
CA ILE A 101 -7.98 -9.90 -2.22
C ILE A 101 -8.89 -8.83 -2.82
N LEU A 102 -9.04 -7.73 -2.10
CA LEU A 102 -9.70 -6.51 -2.56
C LEU A 102 -8.60 -5.56 -3.06
N SER A 103 -8.65 -5.21 -4.34
CA SER A 103 -7.61 -4.39 -4.97
C SER A 103 -8.12 -2.99 -5.28
N LEU A 104 -7.32 -1.99 -4.92
CA LEU A 104 -7.45 -0.62 -5.39
C LEU A 104 -6.28 -0.31 -6.32
N GLU A 105 -6.57 -0.27 -7.61
CA GLU A 105 -5.64 -0.08 -8.71
C GLU A 105 -5.45 1.40 -9.06
N ASN A 106 -4.40 1.69 -9.84
CA ASN A 106 -4.15 3.01 -10.42
C ASN A 106 -4.10 4.18 -9.41
N ILE A 107 -3.55 3.95 -8.21
CA ILE A 107 -3.43 5.00 -7.19
C ILE A 107 -2.41 6.04 -7.65
N ARG A 108 -2.85 7.29 -7.75
CA ARG A 108 -2.00 8.41 -8.17
C ARG A 108 -1.02 8.79 -7.07
N ALA A 109 0.12 9.34 -7.47
CA ALA A 109 1.17 9.76 -6.55
C ALA A 109 0.69 10.74 -5.46
N ASN A 110 -0.18 11.67 -5.81
CA ASN A 110 -0.77 12.64 -4.88
C ASN A 110 -1.94 12.08 -4.05
N GLU A 111 -2.33 10.83 -4.25
CA GLU A 111 -3.41 10.15 -3.55
C GLU A 111 -2.92 9.00 -2.65
N LEU A 112 -1.60 8.76 -2.59
CA LEU A 112 -1.01 7.62 -1.87
C LEU A 112 -1.36 7.59 -0.38
N GLY A 113 -1.50 8.76 0.24
CA GLY A 113 -1.91 8.92 1.64
C GLY A 113 -3.42 9.04 1.85
N ASN A 114 -4.22 9.14 0.79
CA ASN A 114 -5.66 9.32 0.91
C ASN A 114 -6.30 8.02 1.40
N LEU A 115 -7.03 8.10 2.51
CA LEU A 115 -7.78 6.99 3.05
C LEU A 115 -8.91 6.58 2.09
N LYS A 116 -9.09 5.27 1.98
CA LYS A 116 -10.09 4.61 1.16
C LYS A 116 -10.85 3.62 2.01
N THR A 117 -12.16 3.66 1.95
CA THR A 117 -13.00 2.81 2.79
C THR A 117 -13.25 1.50 2.06
N PHE A 118 -12.74 0.41 2.64
CA PHE A 118 -13.02 -0.95 2.20
C PHE A 118 -14.13 -1.53 3.06
N THR A 119 -15.15 -2.09 2.41
CA THR A 119 -16.32 -2.63 3.09
C THR A 119 -16.66 -4.02 2.57
N VAL A 120 -17.00 -4.92 3.47
CA VAL A 120 -17.60 -6.23 3.20
C VAL A 120 -18.92 -6.32 3.96
N THR A 121 -20.00 -6.69 3.26
CA THR A 121 -21.33 -6.79 3.87
C THR A 121 -22.14 -7.94 3.29
N ASP A 122 -23.00 -8.55 4.11
CA ASP A 122 -24.04 -9.51 3.69
C ASP A 122 -25.44 -8.84 3.60
N GLY A 123 -25.50 -7.51 3.70
CA GLY A 123 -26.73 -6.71 3.79
C GLY A 123 -27.28 -6.50 5.20
N THR A 124 -26.80 -7.25 6.20
CA THR A 124 -27.18 -7.13 7.62
C THR A 124 -25.99 -6.73 8.49
N ASN A 125 -24.86 -7.41 8.31
CA ASN A 125 -23.59 -7.17 8.98
C ASN A 125 -22.66 -6.37 8.07
N THR A 126 -21.79 -5.58 8.68
CA THR A 126 -20.79 -4.79 7.95
C THR A 126 -19.43 -4.89 8.63
N LEU A 127 -18.41 -5.21 7.84
CA LEU A 127 -16.99 -5.07 8.17
C LEU A 127 -16.46 -3.90 7.34
N SER A 128 -15.87 -2.89 7.98
CA SER A 128 -15.33 -1.74 7.27
C SER A 128 -14.02 -1.28 7.89
N GLY A 129 -13.12 -0.76 7.06
CA GLY A 129 -11.84 -0.18 7.49
C GLY A 129 -11.30 0.78 6.45
N ASP A 130 -10.58 1.80 6.92
CA ASP A 130 -9.98 2.82 6.09
C ASP A 130 -8.49 2.52 5.89
N TYR A 131 -8.06 2.43 4.63
CA TYR A 131 -6.71 2.06 4.25
C TYR A 131 -6.15 2.96 3.15
N CYS A 132 -4.83 3.13 3.11
CA CYS A 132 -4.14 3.79 2.01
C CYS A 132 -2.78 3.14 1.73
N ALA A 133 -2.17 3.47 0.59
CA ALA A 133 -0.90 2.85 0.16
C ALA A 133 0.24 3.12 1.15
N MET A 134 0.24 4.29 1.80
CA MET A 134 1.24 4.65 2.79
C MET A 134 1.23 3.76 4.04
N MET A 135 0.13 3.06 4.33
CA MET A 135 0.07 2.13 5.47
C MET A 135 0.91 0.88 5.25
N TYR A 136 0.97 0.37 4.01
CA TYR A 136 1.91 -0.71 3.70
C TYR A 136 3.36 -0.23 3.82
N CYS A 137 3.62 1.03 3.44
CA CYS A 137 4.95 1.62 3.58
C CYS A 137 5.38 1.72 5.04
N TYR A 138 4.47 2.16 5.92
CA TYR A 138 4.68 2.14 7.38
C TYR A 138 4.99 0.72 7.87
N GLN A 139 4.21 -0.28 7.47
CA GLN A 139 4.43 -1.67 7.88
C GLN A 139 5.83 -2.17 7.52
N VAL A 140 6.31 -1.90 6.31
CA VAL A 140 7.64 -2.34 5.86
C VAL A 140 8.76 -1.61 6.61
N LEU A 141 8.62 -0.29 6.79
CA LEU A 141 9.66 0.55 7.41
C LEU A 141 9.76 0.34 8.93
N GLN A 142 8.68 -0.03 9.59
CA GLN A 142 8.65 -0.28 11.04
C GLN A 142 8.85 -1.74 11.42
N ALA A 143 8.96 -2.63 10.44
CA ALA A 143 9.21 -4.04 10.72
C ALA A 143 10.60 -4.24 11.33
N GLN A 144 10.75 -5.31 12.11
CA GLN A 144 12.04 -5.70 12.64
C GLN A 144 13.03 -5.96 11.49
N GLU A 145 14.29 -5.53 11.66
CA GLU A 145 15.36 -5.77 10.70
C GLU A 145 15.42 -7.24 10.26
N GLY A 146 15.56 -7.48 8.95
CA GLY A 146 15.54 -8.81 8.35
C GLY A 146 14.15 -9.40 8.07
N THR A 147 13.06 -8.73 8.47
CA THR A 147 11.69 -9.17 8.10
C THR A 147 11.43 -9.06 6.60
N TYR A 148 11.94 -7.99 5.98
CA TYR A 148 11.84 -7.72 4.56
C TYR A 148 13.24 -7.63 3.95
N GLU A 149 13.36 -7.97 2.66
CA GLU A 149 14.60 -7.79 1.92
C GLU A 149 15.02 -6.32 1.88
N ASP A 150 16.30 -6.03 2.08
CA ASP A 150 16.85 -4.66 2.09
C ASP A 150 16.50 -3.86 0.83
N ALA A 151 16.43 -4.55 -0.32
CA ALA A 151 16.05 -3.94 -1.59
C ALA A 151 14.60 -3.43 -1.58
N LEU A 152 13.69 -4.18 -0.95
CA LEU A 152 12.31 -3.77 -0.75
C LEU A 152 12.21 -2.62 0.25
N VAL A 153 12.92 -2.69 1.38
CA VAL A 153 12.96 -1.62 2.38
C VAL A 153 13.44 -0.32 1.75
N THR A 154 14.52 -0.38 0.96
CA THR A 154 15.07 0.77 0.23
C THR A 154 14.08 1.32 -0.79
N LEU A 155 13.39 0.45 -1.54
CA LEU A 155 12.36 0.87 -2.50
C LEU A 155 11.21 1.60 -1.80
N VAL A 156 10.68 1.03 -0.72
CA VAL A 156 9.58 1.61 0.05
C VAL A 156 10.00 2.93 0.67
N LYS A 157 11.23 3.02 1.19
CA LYS A 157 11.77 4.28 1.72
C LYS A 157 11.82 5.37 0.64
N ALA A 158 12.31 5.04 -0.56
CA ALA A 158 12.34 5.96 -1.68
C ALA A 158 10.93 6.38 -2.14
N PHE A 159 9.98 5.44 -2.10
CA PHE A 159 8.58 5.68 -2.45
C PHE A 159 7.88 6.60 -1.44
N SER A 160 8.11 6.39 -0.14
CA SER A 160 7.58 7.26 0.92
C SER A 160 8.12 8.69 0.81
N ASN A 161 9.40 8.87 0.45
CA ASN A 161 9.98 10.19 0.17
C ASN A 161 9.27 10.87 -1.00
N TYR A 162 9.06 10.10 -2.07
CA TYR A 162 8.34 10.59 -3.25
C TYR A 162 6.90 11.01 -2.91
N ALA A 163 6.18 10.24 -2.09
CA ALA A 163 4.84 10.60 -1.64
C ALA A 163 4.82 11.90 -0.79
N TYR A 164 5.75 12.02 0.17
CA TYR A 164 5.89 13.20 1.02
C TYR A 164 6.16 14.47 0.20
N THR A 165 7.10 14.41 -0.74
CA THR A 165 7.44 15.54 -1.61
C THR A 165 6.34 15.87 -2.62
N ALA A 166 5.61 14.88 -3.12
CA ALA A 166 4.46 15.12 -4.00
C ALA A 166 3.33 15.84 -3.25
N GLN A 167 3.08 15.51 -1.98
CA GLN A 167 2.07 16.19 -1.17
C GLN A 167 2.38 17.69 -1.00
N SER A 168 3.64 18.05 -0.70
CA SER A 168 4.03 19.45 -0.52
C SER A 168 3.92 20.28 -1.80
N ILE A 169 4.13 19.65 -2.97
CA ILE A 169 4.07 20.32 -4.28
C ILE A 169 2.62 20.44 -4.77
N CYS A 170 1.77 19.43 -4.55
CA CYS A 170 0.40 19.38 -5.05
C CYS A 170 -0.63 20.13 -4.18
N GLN A 171 -0.25 20.71 -3.03
CA GLN A 171 -1.12 21.61 -2.25
C GLN A 171 -1.34 22.98 -2.91
N SER A 172 -0.66 23.27 -4.03
CA SER A 172 -0.89 24.47 -4.83
C SER A 172 -1.75 24.13 -6.05
N ASN A 173 -3.08 24.04 -5.86
CA ASN A 173 -4.11 24.28 -6.89
C ASN A 173 -5.50 24.31 -6.27
#